data_AF-A0A1V5YA90-F1
#
_entry.id   AF-A0A1V5YA90-F1
#
_cell.length_a   1.000
_cell.length_b   1.000
_cell.length_c   1.000
_cell.angle_alpha   90.00
_cell.angle_beta   90.00
_cell.angle_gamma   90.00
#
_symmetry.space_group_name_H-M   'P 1'
#
loop_
_entity.id
_entity.type
_entity.pdbx_description
1 polymer ?
#
loop_
_entity_poly.entity_id
_entity_poly.type
_entity_poly.pdbx_seq_one_letter_code
_entity_poly.pdbx_strand_id
1 'polypeptide(L)'
;MEKITEKEVRDLEDQASYLKGEKARALKEKAASALARAEATSAGADLLDRLDMLLVNLTEASRDVCTNTRCPHYGKKCKMR
;
A
#
# COMPACT_ATOMS: atom_id res chain seq x y z
N MET A 1 -7.71 21.27 6.76
CA MET A 1 -7.33 19.89 6.39
C MET A 1 -8.26 19.47 5.26
N GLU A 2 -7.71 19.03 4.13
CA GLU A 2 -8.53 18.52 3.02
C GLU A 2 -9.12 17.16 3.39
N LYS A 3 -10.41 16.96 3.10
CA LYS A 3 -11.07 15.67 3.27
C LYS A 3 -10.56 14.70 2.23
N ILE A 4 -10.29 13.47 2.64
CA ILE A 4 -10.05 12.39 1.70
C ILE A 4 -11.32 12.10 0.90
N THR A 5 -11.16 11.80 -0.39
CA THR A 5 -12.28 11.47 -1.28
C THR A 5 -12.24 10.01 -1.68
N GLU A 6 -13.39 9.44 -2.01
CA GLU A 6 -13.47 8.06 -2.51
C GLU A 6 -12.64 7.85 -3.79
N LYS A 7 -12.59 8.87 -4.65
CA LYS A 7 -11.76 8.85 -5.86
C LYS A 7 -10.28 8.70 -5.50
N GLU A 8 -9.81 9.45 -4.52
CA GLU A 8 -8.41 9.38 -4.09
C GLU A 8 -8.05 8.00 -3.53
N VAL A 9 -8.95 7.36 -2.78
CA VAL A 9 -8.75 5.97 -2.30
C VAL A 9 -8.69 4.99 -3.48
N ARG A 10 -9.61 5.09 -4.44
CA ARG A 10 -9.59 4.24 -5.65
C ARG A 10 -8.31 4.42 -6.46
N ASP A 11 -7.86 5.65 -6.66
CA ASP A 11 -6.62 5.93 -7.41
C ASP A 11 -5.39 5.30 -6.71
N LEU A 12 -5.39 5.23 -5.37
CA LEU A 12 -4.34 4.55 -4.60
C LEU A 12 -4.41 3.02 -4.73
N GLU A 13 -5.62 2.44 -4.70
CA GLU A 13 -5.85 1.01 -4.92
C GLU A 13 -5.42 0.56 -6.33
N ASP A 14 -5.79 1.35 -7.36
CA ASP A 14 -5.41 1.09 -8.74
C ASP A 14 -3.89 1.13 -8.92
N GLN A 15 -3.22 2.12 -8.31
CA GLN A 15 -1.76 2.18 -8.33
C GLN A 15 -1.13 0.99 -7.59
N ALA A 16 -1.71 0.54 -6.48
CA ALA A 16 -1.17 -0.58 -5.71
C ALA A 16 -1.21 -1.91 -6.48
N SER A 17 -2.18 -2.08 -7.38
CA SER A 17 -2.37 -3.31 -8.17
C SER A 17 -1.16 -3.66 -9.05
N TYR A 18 -0.36 -2.67 -9.44
CA TYR A 18 0.75 -2.85 -10.40
C TYR A 18 2.14 -2.60 -9.80
N LEU A 19 2.23 -2.19 -8.53
CA LEU A 19 3.50 -1.79 -7.92
C LEU A 19 4.07 -2.87 -6.99
N LYS A 20 5.40 -3.04 -7.05
CA LYS A 20 6.18 -3.89 -6.15
C LYS A 20 7.49 -3.20 -5.75
N GLY A 21 8.11 -3.66 -4.67
CA GLY A 21 9.40 -3.17 -4.18
C GLY A 21 9.37 -1.70 -3.79
N GLU A 22 10.36 -0.93 -4.25
CA GLU A 22 10.54 0.48 -3.86
C GLU A 22 9.35 1.37 -4.23
N LYS A 23 8.70 1.14 -5.37
CA LYS A 23 7.51 1.90 -5.78
C LYS A 23 6.31 1.62 -4.87
N ALA A 24 6.14 0.37 -4.42
CA ALA A 24 5.11 0.03 -3.43
C ALA A 24 5.41 0.67 -2.06
N ARG A 25 6.69 0.83 -1.70
CA ARG A 25 7.11 1.54 -0.48
C ARG A 25 6.73 3.01 -0.51
N ALA A 26 7.02 3.70 -1.62
CA ALA A 26 6.63 5.10 -1.81
C ALA A 26 5.10 5.26 -1.79
N LEU A 27 4.36 4.32 -2.38
CA LEU A 27 2.90 4.34 -2.34
C LEU A 27 2.36 4.05 -0.93
N LYS A 28 3.01 3.18 -0.15
CA LYS A 28 2.66 2.91 1.25
C LYS A 28 2.71 4.17 2.10
N GLU A 29 3.74 4.99 1.96
CA GLU A 29 3.87 6.25 2.70
C GLU A 29 2.74 7.23 2.34
N LYS A 30 2.35 7.29 1.05
CA LYS A 30 1.20 8.09 0.61
C LYS A 30 -0.10 7.57 1.19
N ALA A 31 -0.34 6.25 1.16
CA ALA A 31 -1.54 5.63 1.74
C ALA A 31 -1.61 5.83 3.26
N ALA A 32 -0.48 5.80 3.98
CA ALA A 32 -0.44 6.06 5.42
C ALA A 32 -0.80 7.52 5.73
N SER A 33 -0.28 8.45 4.93
CA SER A 33 -0.62 9.87 5.04
C SER A 33 -2.10 10.13 4.71
N ALA A 34 -2.66 9.36 3.77
CA ALA A 34 -4.07 9.39 3.41
C ALA A 34 -4.96 8.88 4.55
N LEU A 35 -4.59 7.77 5.18
CA LEU A 35 -5.28 7.22 6.36
C LEU A 35 -5.28 8.22 7.53
N ALA A 36 -4.12 8.78 7.88
CA ALA A 36 -4.04 9.77 8.97
C ALA A 36 -4.94 11.00 8.72
N ARG A 37 -5.06 11.45 7.46
CA ARG A 37 -5.99 12.53 7.09
C ARG A 37 -7.45 12.07 7.18
N ALA A 38 -7.74 10.84 6.77
CA ALA A 38 -9.07 10.25 6.85
C ALA A 38 -9.54 10.17 8.31
N GLU A 39 -8.68 9.70 9.21
CA GLU A 39 -8.94 9.63 10.66
C GLU A 39 -9.14 11.04 11.25
N ALA A 40 -8.25 11.98 10.94
CA ALA A 40 -8.32 13.36 11.43
C ALA A 40 -9.58 14.10 10.96
N THR A 41 -10.13 13.71 9.81
CA THR A 41 -11.37 14.29 9.26
C THR A 41 -12.63 13.46 9.58
N SER A 42 -12.48 12.40 10.39
CA SER A 42 -13.54 11.44 10.71
C SER A 42 -14.26 10.95 9.44
N ALA A 43 -13.47 10.55 8.44
CA ALA A 43 -13.96 9.93 7.23
C ALA A 43 -14.77 8.67 7.56
N GLY A 44 -15.67 8.27 6.66
CA GLY A 44 -16.51 7.10 6.86
C GLY A 44 -15.68 5.83 7.07
N ALA A 45 -16.19 4.92 7.90
CA ALA A 45 -15.54 3.66 8.25
C ALA A 45 -15.11 2.85 7.01
N ASP A 46 -15.92 2.83 5.95
CA ASP A 46 -15.58 2.17 4.67
C ASP A 46 -14.25 2.67 4.08
N LEU A 47 -14.01 3.98 4.08
CA LEU A 47 -12.79 4.56 3.54
C LEU A 47 -11.58 4.23 4.40
N LEU A 48 -11.77 4.20 5.73
CA LEU A 48 -10.73 3.81 6.68
C LEU A 48 -10.35 2.34 6.49
N ASP A 49 -11.34 1.44 6.45
CA ASP A 49 -11.14 -0.01 6.28
C ASP A 49 -10.41 -0.33 4.96
N ARG A 50 -10.76 0.37 3.88
CA ARG A 50 -10.09 0.22 2.58
C ARG A 50 -8.64 0.69 2.62
N LEU A 51 -8.37 1.82 3.25
CA LEU A 51 -7.00 2.34 3.41
C LEU A 51 -6.16 1.43 4.31
N ASP A 52 -6.74 0.85 5.35
CA ASP A 52 -6.08 -0.14 6.21
C ASP A 52 -5.71 -1.41 5.43
N MET A 53 -6.66 -1.99 4.69
CA MET A 53 -6.38 -3.15 3.83
C MET A 53 -5.32 -2.82 2.77
N LEU A 54 -5.37 -1.63 2.17
CA LEU A 54 -4.38 -1.16 1.22
C LEU A 54 -2.97 -1.10 1.83
N LEU A 55 -2.86 -0.63 3.08
CA LEU A 55 -1.58 -0.57 3.80
C LEU A 55 -1.00 -1.96 4.09
N VAL A 56 -1.84 -2.94 4.40
CA VAL A 56 -1.42 -4.34 4.53
C VAL A 56 -0.84 -4.84 3.20
N ASN A 57 -1.59 -4.69 2.12
CA ASN A 57 -1.17 -5.12 0.78
C ASN A 57 0.14 -4.45 0.32
N LEU A 58 0.26 -3.13 0.51
CA LEU A 58 1.47 -2.39 0.18
C LEU A 58 2.65 -2.75 1.08
N THR A 59 2.40 -3.13 2.33
CA THR A 59 3.45 -3.65 3.21
C THR A 59 4.03 -4.94 2.65
N GLU A 60 3.18 -5.85 2.17
CA GLU A 60 3.64 -7.08 1.52
C GLU A 60 4.32 -6.81 0.17
N ALA A 61 3.73 -5.95 -0.67
CA ALA A 61 4.27 -5.61 -1.98
C ALA A 61 5.59 -4.83 -1.91
N SER A 62 5.80 -4.05 -0.85
CA SER A 62 7.05 -3.31 -0.60
C SER A 62 8.19 -4.19 -0.09
N ARG A 63 7.92 -5.45 0.28
CA ARG A 63 8.98 -6.35 0.70
C ARG A 63 9.91 -6.62 -0.46
N ASP A 64 11.17 -6.25 -0.28
CA ASP A 64 12.27 -6.52 -1.21
C ASP A 64 12.74 -7.98 -1.12
N VAL A 65 11.82 -8.92 -0.88
CA VAL A 65 12.11 -10.34 -0.70
C VAL A 65 11.42 -11.17 -1.77
N CYS A 66 12.05 -12.27 -2.17
CA CYS A 66 11.47 -13.13 -3.20
C CYS A 66 10.24 -13.84 -2.62
N THR A 67 9.07 -13.60 -3.21
CA THR A 67 7.80 -14.25 -2.85
C THR A 67 7.52 -15.51 -3.70
N ASN A 68 8.38 -15.80 -4.69
CA ASN A 68 8.29 -17.04 -5.46
C ASN A 68 8.72 -18.22 -4.58
N THR A 69 7.77 -19.03 -4.15
CA THR A 69 7.99 -20.21 -3.27
C THR A 69 8.88 -21.28 -3.90
N ARG A 70 9.08 -21.25 -5.22
CA ARG A 70 10.00 -22.14 -5.95
C ARG A 70 11.42 -21.58 -6.06
N CYS A 71 11.66 -20.34 -5.65
CA CYS A 71 12.98 -19.73 -5.70
C CYS A 71 13.87 -20.24 -4.56
N PRO A 72 15.13 -20.63 -4.80
CA PRO A 72 16.08 -20.99 -3.72
C PRO A 72 16.41 -19.81 -2.79
N HIS A 73 16.00 -18.59 -3.16
CA HIS A 73 16.10 -17.38 -2.35
C HIS A 73 14.74 -16.91 -1.81
N TYR A 74 13.72 -17.78 -1.74
CA TYR A 74 12.44 -17.47 -1.11
C TYR A 74 12.63 -16.86 0.29
N GLY A 75 11.92 -15.76 0.56
CA GLY A 75 12.01 -15.04 1.84
C GLY A 75 13.33 -14.29 2.09
N LYS A 76 14.31 -14.38 1.20
CA LYS A 76 15.55 -13.59 1.23
C LYS A 76 15.44 -12.39 0.29
N LYS A 77 16.30 -11.39 0.50
CA LYS A 77 16.38 -10.21 -0.39
C LYS A 77 16.49 -10.65 -1.85
N CYS A 78 15.52 -10.25 -2.67
CA CYS A 78 15.48 -10.63 -4.08
C CYS A 78 16.55 -9.81 -4.83
N LYS A 79 17.66 -10.45 -5.21
CA LYS A 79 18.74 -9.77 -5.96
C LYS A 79 18.46 -9.63 -7.46
N MET A 80 17.26 -10.00 -7.93
CA MET A 80 16.89 -9.85 -9.34
C MET A 80 16.58 -8.36 -9.61
N ARG A 81 17.63 -7.61 -9.93
CA ARG A 81 17.56 -6.32 -10.61
C ARG A 81 17.28 -6.54 -12.08
#